data_AF-A0A926BBS8-F1
#
_entry.id   AF-A0A926BBS8-F1
#
_cell.length_a   1.000
_cell.length_b   1.000
_cell.length_c   1.000
_cell.angle_alpha   90.00
_cell.angle_beta   90.00
_cell.angle_gamma   90.00
#
_symmetry.space_group_name_H-M   'P 1'
#
loop_
_entity.id
_entity.type
_entity.pdbx_description
1 polymer ?
#
loop_
_entity_poly.entity_id
_entity_poly.type
_entity_poly.pdbx_seq_one_letter_code
_entity_poly.pdbx_strand_id
1 'polypeptide(L)'
;MGADEFEEIYPLLAAFNNALMSKEDWRRMLFTYPWESPSRHGFGYYADGKPVGFIGAIFSTRHVRGRAERFCNLSTWIVKKEFRGTSILLTRRIVDALAGHAVVGFTPAPTTCAVFSRLGFLPLETEQLLLFPLARPTDVWRAFQGSFATSAASITTSSTDKLTAGLAAMPDGLDAAIYRDLSSCSRV
;
A
#
# COMPACT_ATOMS: atom_id res chain seq x y z
N MET A 1 10.31 9.59 -1.50
CA MET A 1 11.55 8.93 -1.06
C MET A 1 12.20 8.26 -2.24
N GLY A 2 13.45 8.60 -2.55
CA GLY A 2 14.28 8.00 -3.60
C GLY A 2 14.99 6.73 -3.13
N ALA A 3 15.69 6.04 -4.05
CA ALA A 3 16.40 4.80 -3.74
C ALA A 3 17.53 4.98 -2.71
N ASP A 4 18.23 6.11 -2.79
CA ASP A 4 19.39 6.42 -1.94
C ASP A 4 19.00 6.70 -0.48
N GLU A 5 17.73 7.00 -0.22
CA GLU A 5 17.20 7.32 1.12
C GLU A 5 16.86 6.05 1.94
N PHE A 6 17.09 4.85 1.39
CA PHE A 6 16.85 3.58 2.10
C PHE A 6 17.60 3.49 3.44
N GLU A 7 18.87 3.92 3.45
CA GLU A 7 19.71 3.85 4.65
C GLU A 7 19.16 4.71 5.80
N GLU A 8 18.51 5.82 5.45
CA GLU A 8 17.92 6.72 6.43
C GLU A 8 16.73 6.08 7.15
N ILE A 9 15.86 5.37 6.42
CA ILE A 9 14.67 4.75 7.01
C ILE A 9 14.92 3.35 7.59
N TYR A 10 16.02 2.69 7.24
CA TYR A 10 16.29 1.33 7.68
C TYR A 10 16.16 1.13 9.21
N PRO A 11 16.57 2.07 10.08
CA PRO A 11 16.33 1.95 11.52
C PRO A 11 14.85 1.77 11.91
N LEU A 12 13.90 2.37 11.17
CA LEU A 12 12.47 2.14 11.39
C LEU A 12 12.04 0.73 10.96
N LEU A 13 12.57 0.24 9.83
CA LEU A 13 12.29 -1.11 9.32
C LEU A 13 12.85 -2.18 10.26
N ALA A 14 14.07 -1.98 10.75
CA ALA A 14 14.71 -2.87 11.72
C ALA A 14 13.93 -2.93 13.04
N ALA A 15 13.39 -1.79 13.50
CA ALA A 15 12.57 -1.72 14.71
C ALA A 15 11.20 -2.39 14.57
N PHE A 16 10.74 -2.68 13.34
CA PHE A 16 9.50 -3.43 13.10
C PHE A 16 9.59 -4.90 13.54
N ASN A 17 10.80 -5.39 13.86
CA ASN A 17 11.06 -6.72 14.41
C ASN A 17 10.47 -7.89 13.59
N ASN A 18 10.61 -7.82 12.26
CA ASN A 18 10.29 -8.94 11.39
C ASN A 18 11.53 -9.83 11.22
N ALA A 19 11.58 -10.93 11.96
CA ALA A 19 12.73 -11.84 11.98
C ALA A 19 13.02 -12.52 10.62
N LEU A 20 12.07 -12.50 9.68
CA LEU A 20 12.21 -13.10 8.36
C LEU A 20 12.84 -12.15 7.33
N MET A 21 12.95 -10.86 7.64
CA MET A 21 13.39 -9.85 6.69
C MET A 21 14.79 -9.36 7.02
N SER A 22 15.77 -9.73 6.18
CA SER A 22 17.09 -9.11 6.24
C SER A 22 17.04 -7.66 5.73
N LYS A 23 18.12 -6.90 5.96
CA LYS A 23 18.28 -5.56 5.38
C LYS A 23 18.15 -5.57 3.86
N GLU A 24 18.74 -6.57 3.21
CA GLU A 24 18.70 -6.68 1.75
C GLU A 24 17.31 -7.10 1.26
N ASP A 25 16.58 -7.93 2.01
CA ASP A 25 15.18 -8.25 1.68
C ASP A 25 14.30 -7.01 1.71
N TRP A 26 14.49 -6.13 2.72
CA TRP A 26 13.79 -4.85 2.78
C TRP A 26 14.10 -3.95 1.58
N ARG A 27 15.38 -3.85 1.22
CA ARG A 27 15.83 -3.07 0.06
C ARG A 27 15.23 -3.62 -1.23
N ARG A 28 15.30 -4.94 -1.43
CA ARG A 28 14.73 -5.63 -2.59
C ARG A 28 13.22 -5.45 -2.71
N MET A 29 12.50 -5.58 -1.60
CA MET A 29 11.05 -5.48 -1.60
C MET A 29 10.55 -4.06 -1.86
N LEU A 30 11.22 -3.03 -1.32
CA LEU A 30 10.71 -1.66 -1.32
C LEU A 30 11.38 -0.75 -2.35
N PHE A 31 12.64 -1.02 -2.72
CA PHE A 31 13.48 -0.09 -3.50
C PHE A 31 14.02 -0.68 -4.80
N THR A 32 14.33 -1.98 -4.85
CA THR A 32 15.00 -2.59 -6.01
C THR A 32 14.22 -3.73 -6.66
N TYR A 33 12.89 -3.74 -6.52
CA TYR A 33 12.05 -4.75 -7.16
C TYR A 33 12.17 -4.71 -8.69
N PRO A 34 12.16 -5.86 -9.39
CA PRO A 34 12.64 -5.95 -10.77
C PRO A 34 11.62 -5.54 -11.85
N TRP A 35 10.35 -5.37 -11.50
CA TRP A 35 9.28 -5.16 -12.49
C TRP A 35 9.05 -3.70 -12.85
N GLU A 36 9.50 -2.74 -12.04
CA GLU A 36 9.32 -1.31 -12.30
C GLU A 36 10.43 -0.52 -11.61
N SER A 37 10.84 0.60 -12.19
CA SER A 37 11.86 1.50 -11.63
C SER A 37 11.27 2.89 -11.39
N PRO A 38 10.43 3.05 -10.37
CA PRO A 38 9.79 4.32 -10.10
C PRO A 38 10.78 5.30 -9.46
N SER A 39 10.53 6.60 -9.64
CA SER A 39 11.31 7.66 -8.97
C SER A 39 10.99 7.78 -7.47
N ARG A 40 9.98 7.06 -6.99
CA ARG A 40 9.48 7.12 -5.62
C ARG A 40 9.21 5.71 -5.10
N HIS A 41 9.62 5.44 -3.87
CA HIS A 41 9.45 4.14 -3.20
C HIS A 41 8.61 4.20 -1.92
N GLY A 42 8.19 5.40 -1.54
CA GLY A 42 7.40 5.64 -0.33
C GLY A 42 7.48 7.08 0.16
N PHE A 43 6.94 7.27 1.36
CA PHE A 43 6.84 8.55 2.04
C PHE A 43 7.40 8.42 3.46
N GLY A 44 8.39 9.26 3.77
CA GLY A 44 8.95 9.37 5.12
C GLY A 44 8.23 10.44 5.93
N TYR A 45 8.14 10.21 7.24
CA TYR A 45 7.72 11.21 8.21
C TYR A 45 8.89 11.57 9.10
N TYR A 46 9.19 12.86 9.19
CA TYR A 46 10.35 13.38 9.87
C TYR A 46 9.94 14.33 10.99
N ALA A 47 10.60 14.20 12.13
CA ALA A 47 10.55 15.15 13.24
C ALA A 47 11.98 15.42 13.70
N ASP A 48 12.34 16.69 13.85
CA ASP A 48 13.68 17.14 14.24
C ASP A 48 14.80 16.52 13.38
N GLY A 49 14.57 16.43 12.06
CA GLY A 49 15.51 15.86 11.10
C GLY A 49 15.72 14.35 11.22
N LYS A 50 14.89 13.64 12.00
CA LYS A 50 14.97 12.19 12.16
C LYS A 50 13.73 11.50 11.57
N PRO A 51 13.90 10.34 10.93
CA PRO A 51 12.76 9.55 10.49
C PRO A 51 12.02 8.98 11.72
N VAL A 52 10.74 9.33 11.81
CA VAL A 52 9.81 8.90 12.86
C VAL A 52 8.65 8.07 12.32
N GLY A 53 8.48 8.04 11.00
CA GLY A 53 7.57 7.14 10.33
C GLY A 53 7.92 6.93 8.86
N PHE A 54 7.36 5.88 8.28
CA PHE A 54 7.53 5.50 6.88
C PHE A 54 6.30 4.72 6.40
N ILE A 55 5.97 4.91 5.13
CA ILE A 55 5.03 4.07 4.39
C ILE A 55 5.59 3.82 2.99
N GLY A 56 5.77 2.54 2.68
CA GLY A 56 6.26 2.07 1.39
C GLY A 56 5.18 2.15 0.31
N ALA A 57 5.63 2.39 -0.92
CA ALA A 57 4.80 2.44 -2.12
C ALA A 57 5.46 1.56 -3.18
N ILE A 58 4.82 0.43 -3.47
CA ILE A 58 5.28 -0.54 -4.47
C ILE A 58 4.44 -0.35 -5.73
N PHE A 59 5.10 0.07 -6.80
CA PHE A 59 4.44 0.37 -8.08
C PHE A 59 4.40 -0.87 -8.96
N SER A 60 3.32 -1.01 -9.72
CA SER A 60 3.22 -2.01 -10.79
C SER A 60 2.23 -1.53 -11.86
N THR A 61 2.47 -1.90 -13.12
CA THR A 61 1.49 -1.73 -14.19
C THR A 61 0.89 -3.08 -14.58
N ARG A 62 -0.43 -3.17 -14.66
CA ARG A 62 -1.14 -4.42 -15.01
C ARG A 62 -2.23 -4.17 -16.04
N HIS A 63 -2.47 -5.15 -16.90
CA HIS A 63 -3.59 -5.11 -17.82
C HIS A 63 -4.87 -5.60 -17.14
N VAL A 64 -5.84 -4.72 -16.96
CA VAL A 64 -7.15 -5.01 -16.38
C VAL A 64 -8.22 -4.68 -17.42
N ARG A 65 -9.03 -5.68 -17.79
CA ARG A 65 -10.09 -5.52 -18.81
C ARG A 65 -9.59 -4.88 -20.12
N GLY A 66 -8.38 -5.24 -20.55
CA GLY A 66 -7.76 -4.73 -21.76
C GLY A 66 -7.13 -3.33 -21.66
N ARG A 67 -7.10 -2.71 -20.47
CA ARG A 67 -6.44 -1.41 -20.22
C ARG A 67 -5.22 -1.58 -19.33
N ALA A 68 -4.16 -0.85 -19.63
CA ALA A 68 -3.00 -0.77 -18.75
C ALA A 68 -3.33 0.18 -17.57
N GLU A 69 -3.44 -0.39 -16.38
CA GLU A 69 -3.72 0.32 -15.15
C GLU A 69 -2.46 0.38 -14.28
N ARG A 70 -2.18 1.55 -13.71
CA ARG A 70 -1.05 1.75 -12.80
C ARG A 70 -1.53 1.55 -11.37
N PHE A 71 -0.92 0.61 -10.68
CA PHE A 71 -1.20 0.28 -9.29
C PHE A 71 -0.11 0.80 -8.38
N CYS A 72 -0.51 1.22 -7.18
CA CYS A 72 0.39 1.47 -6.07
C CYS A 72 -0.07 0.65 -4.86
N ASN A 73 0.69 -0.39 -4.52
CA ASN A 73 0.47 -1.17 -3.31
C ASN A 73 1.17 -0.50 -2.13
N LEU A 74 0.38 -0.03 -1.16
CA LEU A 74 0.89 0.50 0.09
C LEU A 74 1.46 -0.63 0.93
N SER A 75 2.66 -0.43 1.45
CA SER A 75 3.39 -1.43 2.21
C SER A 75 4.03 -0.82 3.45
N THR A 76 4.31 -1.65 4.45
CA THR A 76 5.19 -1.33 5.57
C THR A 76 4.91 0.04 6.21
N TRP A 77 3.69 0.23 6.69
CA TRP A 77 3.31 1.47 7.39
C TRP A 77 3.78 1.42 8.84
N ILE A 78 4.85 2.13 9.15
CA ILE A 78 5.50 2.15 10.46
C ILE A 78 5.54 3.58 10.96
N VAL A 79 5.07 3.82 12.19
CA VAL A 79 5.23 5.11 12.87
C VAL A 79 5.57 4.85 14.33
N LYS A 80 6.57 5.59 14.84
CA LYS A 80 6.96 5.59 16.26
C LYS A 80 5.77 5.94 17.14
N LYS A 81 5.68 5.32 18.32
CA LYS A 81 4.48 5.33 19.16
C LYS A 81 4.02 6.76 19.50
N GLU A 82 4.97 7.64 19.76
CA GLU A 82 4.79 9.04 20.14
C GLU A 82 4.17 9.87 19.01
N PHE A 83 4.32 9.42 17.76
CA PHE A 83 3.92 10.12 16.55
C PHE A 83 2.69 9.49 15.87
N ARG A 84 2.09 8.46 16.46
CA ARG A 84 0.93 7.76 15.86
C ARG A 84 -0.31 8.65 15.75
N GLY A 85 -0.50 9.61 16.65
CA GLY A 85 -1.61 10.56 16.58
C GLY A 85 -1.57 11.47 15.35
N THR A 86 -0.38 11.73 14.80
CA THR A 86 -0.17 12.54 13.60
C THR A 86 0.09 11.70 12.35
N SER A 87 0.10 10.37 12.46
CA SER A 87 0.36 9.45 11.34
C SER A 87 -0.63 9.58 10.19
N ILE A 88 -1.86 10.05 10.44
CA ILE A 88 -2.86 10.32 9.42
C ILE A 88 -2.44 11.43 8.44
N LEU A 89 -1.48 12.29 8.83
CA LEU A 89 -0.94 13.29 7.91
C LEU A 89 -0.17 12.64 6.75
N LEU A 90 0.44 11.47 6.97
CA LEU A 90 1.08 10.70 5.90
C LEU A 90 0.06 10.24 4.86
N THR A 91 -1.14 9.85 5.28
CA THR A 91 -2.13 9.28 4.36
C THR A 91 -2.71 10.31 3.41
N ARG A 92 -2.85 11.58 3.83
CA ARG A 92 -3.26 12.65 2.91
C ARG A 92 -2.24 12.85 1.80
N ARG A 93 -0.94 12.86 2.15
CA ARG A 93 0.13 13.01 1.16
C ARG A 93 0.16 11.86 0.15
N ILE A 94 -0.16 10.65 0.59
CA ILE A 94 -0.29 9.47 -0.28
C ILE A 94 -1.38 9.68 -1.32
N VAL A 95 -2.56 10.14 -0.91
CA VAL A 95 -3.69 10.36 -1.83
C VAL A 95 -3.32 11.38 -2.90
N ASP A 96 -2.78 12.53 -2.51
CA ASP A 96 -2.40 13.59 -3.46
C ASP A 96 -1.28 13.12 -4.40
N ALA A 97 -0.26 12.49 -3.84
CA ALA A 97 0.95 12.14 -4.56
C ALA A 97 0.79 10.90 -5.45
N LEU A 98 -0.28 10.13 -5.26
CA LEU A 98 -0.66 8.97 -6.07
C LEU A 98 -1.87 9.23 -6.96
N ALA A 99 -2.24 10.50 -7.16
CA ALA A 99 -3.26 10.87 -8.14
C ALA A 99 -2.96 10.22 -9.50
N GLY A 100 -3.93 9.47 -10.03
CA GLY A 100 -3.79 8.70 -11.27
C GLY A 100 -3.19 7.29 -11.15
N HIS A 101 -3.12 6.75 -9.92
CA HIS A 101 -2.85 5.33 -9.65
C HIS A 101 -4.02 4.69 -8.88
N ALA A 102 -4.28 3.41 -9.15
CA ALA A 102 -5.12 2.58 -8.31
C ALA A 102 -4.34 2.20 -7.04
N VAL A 103 -4.66 2.85 -5.92
CA VAL A 103 -4.01 2.60 -4.64
C VAL A 103 -4.65 1.38 -3.97
N VAL A 104 -3.83 0.40 -3.62
CA VAL A 104 -4.27 -0.86 -3.00
C VAL A 104 -3.47 -1.14 -1.73
N GLY A 105 -4.06 -1.89 -0.81
CA GLY A 105 -3.36 -2.48 0.32
C GLY A 105 -3.80 -3.92 0.45
N PHE A 106 -2.97 -4.88 0.03
CA PHE A 106 -3.37 -6.29 -0.05
C PHE A 106 -3.39 -7.02 1.30
N THR A 107 -2.51 -6.63 2.22
CA THR A 107 -2.35 -7.31 3.52
C THR A 107 -2.40 -6.33 4.70
N PRO A 108 -3.42 -5.46 4.79
CA PRO A 108 -3.54 -4.53 5.91
C PRO A 108 -3.83 -5.27 7.21
N ALA A 109 -3.19 -4.82 8.30
CA ALA A 109 -3.60 -5.23 9.63
C ALA A 109 -5.03 -4.73 9.93
N PRO A 110 -5.80 -5.37 10.84
CA PRO A 110 -7.17 -4.94 11.16
C PRO A 110 -7.29 -3.45 11.56
N THR A 111 -6.30 -2.95 12.29
CA THR A 111 -6.20 -1.53 12.66
C THR A 111 -5.99 -0.64 11.43
N THR A 112 -5.17 -1.07 10.49
CA THR A 112 -4.93 -0.39 9.21
C THR A 112 -6.18 -0.41 8.32
N CYS A 113 -6.93 -1.52 8.27
CA CYS A 113 -8.21 -1.60 7.55
C CYS A 113 -9.17 -0.51 8.02
N ALA A 114 -9.31 -0.34 9.34
CA ALA A 114 -10.21 0.67 9.91
C ALA A 114 -9.80 2.10 9.53
N VAL A 115 -8.51 2.36 9.31
CA VAL A 115 -8.03 3.66 8.82
C VAL A 115 -8.28 3.80 7.33
N PHE A 116 -7.98 2.77 6.52
CA PHE A 116 -8.23 2.76 5.08
C PHE A 116 -9.71 2.97 4.75
N SER A 117 -10.64 2.33 5.47
CA SER A 117 -12.08 2.56 5.27
C SER A 117 -12.49 4.01 5.55
N ARG A 118 -11.92 4.65 6.58
CA ARG A 118 -12.17 6.08 6.86
C ARG A 118 -11.60 7.01 5.79
N LEU A 119 -10.58 6.56 5.06
CA LEU A 119 -9.98 7.27 3.93
C LEU A 119 -10.70 6.98 2.60
N GLY A 120 -11.80 6.21 2.63
CA GLY A 120 -12.61 5.89 1.45
C GLY A 120 -12.13 4.69 0.64
N PHE A 121 -11.19 3.88 1.17
CA PHE A 121 -10.84 2.62 0.53
C PHE A 121 -12.02 1.66 0.59
N LEU A 122 -12.26 0.98 -0.52
CA LEU A 122 -13.26 -0.07 -0.62
C LEU A 122 -12.62 -1.44 -0.43
N PRO A 123 -13.31 -2.40 0.21
CA PRO A 123 -12.85 -3.79 0.20
C PRO A 123 -12.80 -4.29 -1.25
N LEU A 124 -11.63 -4.79 -1.66
CA LEU A 124 -11.42 -5.28 -3.02
C LEU A 124 -12.05 -6.66 -3.19
N GLU A 125 -11.71 -7.60 -2.30
CA GLU A 125 -12.29 -8.94 -2.22
C GLU A 125 -12.53 -9.34 -0.76
N THR A 126 -13.58 -10.10 -0.53
CA THR A 126 -13.89 -10.70 0.79
C THR A 126 -13.36 -12.11 0.94
N GLU A 127 -13.00 -12.77 -0.16
CA GLU A 127 -12.56 -14.17 -0.20
C GLU A 127 -11.11 -14.25 -0.67
N GLN A 128 -10.36 -15.21 -0.12
CA GLN A 128 -9.00 -15.52 -0.55
C GLN A 128 -8.95 -16.91 -1.17
N LEU A 129 -8.42 -17.00 -2.39
CA LEU A 129 -8.19 -18.27 -3.06
C LEU A 129 -6.72 -18.69 -2.87
N LEU A 130 -6.51 -19.79 -2.15
CA LEU A 130 -5.18 -20.41 -2.02
C LEU A 130 -4.98 -21.45 -3.13
N LEU A 131 -4.10 -21.15 -4.08
CA LEU A 131 -3.70 -22.08 -5.13
C LEU A 131 -2.44 -22.83 -4.71
N PHE A 132 -2.62 -24.07 -4.27
CA PHE A 132 -1.50 -24.94 -3.96
C PHE A 132 -0.87 -25.48 -5.25
N PRO A 133 0.47 -25.48 -5.37
CA PRO A 133 1.17 -26.12 -6.49
C PRO A 133 1.12 -27.65 -6.31
N LEU A 134 -0.04 -28.24 -6.55
CA LEU A 134 -0.25 -29.67 -6.42
C LEU A 134 0.18 -30.34 -7.72
N ALA A 135 1.35 -30.98 -7.68
CA ALA A 135 1.94 -31.63 -8.84
C ALA A 135 1.20 -32.93 -9.24
N ARG A 136 0.48 -33.56 -8.30
CA ARG A 136 -0.18 -34.86 -8.52
C ARG A 136 -1.62 -34.87 -8.01
N PRO A 137 -2.53 -35.62 -8.67
CA PRO A 137 -3.91 -35.78 -8.20
C PRO A 137 -4.04 -36.31 -6.76
N THR A 138 -3.07 -37.08 -6.28
CA THR A 138 -3.05 -37.60 -4.89
C THR A 138 -2.69 -36.54 -3.84
N ASP A 139 -2.00 -35.47 -4.23
CA ASP A 139 -1.68 -34.34 -3.34
C ASP A 139 -2.92 -33.47 -3.11
N VAL A 140 -3.83 -33.43 -4.10
CA VAL A 140 -5.16 -32.81 -3.98
C VAL A 140 -5.97 -33.47 -2.87
N TRP A 141 -6.07 -34.81 -2.88
CA TRP A 141 -6.80 -35.55 -1.84
C TRP A 141 -6.24 -35.28 -0.43
N ARG A 142 -4.92 -35.18 -0.28
CA ARG A 142 -4.27 -34.87 1.01
C ARG A 142 -4.49 -33.42 1.45
N ALA A 143 -4.47 -32.46 0.52
CA ALA A 143 -4.73 -31.05 0.81
C ALA A 143 -6.17 -30.82 1.30
N PHE A 144 -7.14 -31.57 0.75
CA PHE A 144 -8.54 -31.52 1.17
C PHE A 144 -8.87 -32.35 2.43
N GLN A 145 -7.92 -33.16 2.94
CA GLN A 145 -8.06 -33.85 4.23
C GLN A 145 -7.68 -32.98 5.44
N GLY A 146 -7.07 -31.81 5.23
CA GLY A 146 -6.87 -30.81 6.27
C GLY A 146 -8.14 -30.00 6.54
N SER A 147 -8.28 -29.44 7.75
CA SER A 147 -9.38 -28.51 8.08
C SER A 147 -9.19 -27.17 7.38
N PHE A 148 -9.52 -27.12 6.08
CA PHE A 148 -9.72 -25.87 5.36
C PHE A 148 -11.22 -25.62 5.27
N ALA A 149 -11.69 -24.52 5.86
CA ALA A 149 -13.07 -24.08 5.68
C ALA A 149 -13.24 -23.60 4.25
N THR A 150 -13.85 -24.43 3.39
CA THR A 150 -14.37 -24.00 2.10
C THR A 150 -15.55 -23.06 2.35
N SER A 151 -15.31 -21.75 2.26
CA SER A 151 -16.40 -20.78 2.10
C SER A 151 -16.99 -21.00 0.70
N ALA A 152 -18.11 -21.71 0.63
CA ALA A 152 -18.92 -21.83 -0.57
C ALA A 152 -19.72 -20.54 -0.80
N ALA A 153 -19.06 -19.38 -0.86
CA ALA A 153 -19.66 -18.17 -1.37
C ALA A 153 -19.48 -18.17 -2.89
N SER A 154 -20.58 -18.43 -3.58
CA SER A 154 -20.69 -18.58 -5.02
C SER A 154 -19.97 -17.46 -5.77
N ILE A 155 -19.11 -17.81 -6.73
CA ILE A 155 -18.61 -16.89 -7.75
C ILE A 155 -19.81 -16.53 -8.64
N THR A 156 -20.64 -15.59 -8.19
CA THR A 156 -21.64 -14.95 -9.03
C THR A 156 -20.97 -13.74 -9.65
N THR A 157 -20.58 -13.88 -10.90
CA THR A 157 -20.18 -12.78 -11.79
C THR A 157 -21.33 -11.79 -11.87
N SER A 158 -21.32 -10.79 -10.98
CA SER A 158 -22.24 -9.66 -11.00
C SER A 158 -21.70 -8.60 -11.96
N SER A 159 -22.28 -8.61 -13.15
CA SER A 159 -22.17 -7.58 -14.17
C SER A 159 -22.58 -6.20 -13.63
N THR A 160 -21.96 -5.16 -14.21
CA THR A 160 -22.32 -3.72 -14.21
C THR A 160 -23.66 -3.33 -13.59
N ASP A 161 -23.66 -2.41 -12.59
CA ASP A 161 -24.66 -1.34 -12.42
C ASP A 161 -24.62 -0.62 -11.04
N LYS A 162 -23.52 0.01 -10.59
CA LYS A 162 -23.58 0.94 -9.41
C LYS A 162 -22.57 2.11 -9.46
N LEU A 163 -22.30 2.68 -10.63
CA LEU A 163 -21.35 3.79 -10.78
C LEU A 163 -22.06 5.15 -11.00
N THR A 164 -22.95 5.58 -10.10
CA THR A 164 -23.56 6.93 -10.23
C THR A 164 -24.04 7.62 -8.95
N ALA A 165 -23.82 7.10 -7.74
CA ALA A 165 -24.56 7.58 -6.56
C ALA A 165 -23.71 8.07 -5.38
N GLY A 166 -22.52 8.66 -5.61
CA GLY A 166 -21.64 9.07 -4.50
C GLY A 166 -20.87 10.36 -4.69
N LEU A 167 -21.31 11.26 -5.57
CA LEU A 167 -20.66 12.55 -5.84
C LEU A 167 -21.51 13.71 -5.32
N ALA A 168 -21.62 13.87 -3.99
CA ALA A 168 -22.15 15.09 -3.39
C ALA A 168 -21.72 15.21 -1.92
N ALA A 169 -21.30 16.42 -1.55
CA ALA A 169 -20.98 16.93 -0.20
C ALA A 169 -19.51 16.78 0.28
N MET A 170 -18.67 17.76 -0.09
CA MET A 170 -17.63 18.28 0.81
C MET A 170 -17.95 19.75 1.12
N PRO A 171 -17.94 20.20 2.38
CA PRO A 171 -18.02 21.61 2.71
C PRO A 171 -16.65 22.29 2.63
N ASP A 172 -16.72 23.52 2.14
CA ASP A 172 -15.65 24.48 1.92
C ASP A 172 -14.93 24.94 3.19
N GLY A 173 -13.66 25.33 3.01
CA GLY A 173 -12.99 26.29 3.88
C GLY A 173 -12.05 25.71 4.93
N LEU A 174 -10.76 25.67 4.60
CA LEU A 174 -9.76 26.22 5.51
C LEU A 174 -8.55 26.69 4.69
N ASP A 175 -8.49 28.00 4.53
CA ASP A 175 -7.39 28.74 3.94
C ASP A 175 -6.10 28.62 4.75
N ALA A 176 -5.01 28.78 4.00
CA ALA A 176 -3.74 29.36 4.43
C ALA A 176 -2.96 28.64 5.55
N ALA A 177 -2.13 27.68 5.13
CA ALA A 177 -0.79 27.55 5.70
C ALA A 177 0.21 27.35 4.56
N ILE A 178 0.77 28.46 4.10
CA ILE A 178 1.92 28.54 3.21
C ILE A 178 3.05 27.66 3.76
N TYR A 179 3.60 26.74 2.98
CA TYR A 179 4.98 26.29 3.20
C TYR A 179 5.65 25.85 1.89
N ARG A 180 6.86 26.38 1.70
CA ARG A 180 7.64 26.46 0.45
C ARG A 180 7.82 25.13 -0.27
N ASP A 181 7.50 25.19 -1.55
CA ASP A 181 7.99 24.34 -2.62
C ASP A 181 9.50 24.59 -2.84
N LEU A 182 10.32 23.53 -2.73
CA LEU A 182 11.74 23.52 -3.10
C LEU A 182 11.95 22.74 -4.40
N SER A 183 11.15 23.01 -5.42
CA SER A 183 11.37 22.51 -6.78
C SER A 183 11.81 23.60 -7.78
N SER A 184 12.68 24.50 -7.33
CA SER A 184 13.45 25.38 -8.25
C SER A 184 14.95 25.30 -7.96
N CYS A 185 15.58 24.22 -8.42
CA CYS A 185 17.01 24.24 -8.74
C CYS A 185 17.35 23.13 -9.74
N SER A 186 17.24 23.45 -11.03
CA SER A 186 18.15 23.03 -12.12
C SER A 186 17.54 23.40 -13.47
N ARG A 187 17.72 24.68 -13.81
CA ARG A 187 17.83 25.12 -15.20
C ARG A 187 18.72 26.36 -15.21
N VAL A 188 20.03 26.13 -15.35
CA VAL A 188 20.97 26.75 -16.30
C VAL A 188 22.16 25.80 -16.41
#